data_AF-A0A662RCL9-F1
#
_entry.id   AF-A0A662RCL9-F1
#
_cell.length_a   1.000
_cell.length_b   1.000
_cell.length_c   1.000
_cell.angle_alpha   90.00
_cell.angle_beta   90.00
_cell.angle_gamma   90.00
#
_symmetry.space_group_name_H-M   'P 1'
#
loop_
_entity.id
_entity.type
_entity.pdbx_description
1 polymer ?
#
loop_
_entity_poly.entity_id
_entity_poly.type
_entity_poly.pdbx_seq_one_letter_code
_entity_poly.pdbx_strand_id
1 'polypeptide(L)'
;MVVAAVALLMLVLPMTAAGEVTNNVTVTIGVNEYVVLNNDIHLEVRDVSAGGISYAEVWFRSSQDLVGKIAKVYTGDIATIYISGTGLKIEVTLDHVFSNAASFVITSSKELYVTDRHAGEVETESVTVPKLTITRTIDPNSAEVGQTVKVTLTIKNTGNGTATDIMLDEGTIAKTYKDGCPSTIDDISAGATERIEYDLKIGDDVQPGT
;
A
#
# COMPACT_ATOMS: atom_id res chain seq x y z
N MET A 1 19.05 -44.08 79.22
CA MET A 1 18.02 -43.86 78.17
C MET A 1 18.74 -43.24 76.98
N VAL A 2 19.07 -44.04 75.97
CA VAL A 2 19.75 -43.58 74.76
C VAL A 2 18.69 -43.47 73.67
N VAL A 3 18.50 -42.26 73.14
CA VAL A 3 17.57 -41.96 72.06
C VAL A 3 18.18 -42.49 70.75
N ALA A 4 17.56 -43.49 70.14
CA ALA A 4 17.92 -43.95 68.80
C ALA A 4 17.22 -43.06 67.76
N ALA A 5 18.00 -42.24 67.05
CA ALA A 5 17.51 -41.49 65.90
C ALA A 5 17.39 -42.43 64.69
N VAL A 6 16.16 -42.64 64.21
CA VAL A 6 15.89 -43.34 62.95
C VAL A 6 16.11 -42.34 61.82
N ALA A 7 17.19 -42.52 61.05
CA ALA A 7 17.42 -41.75 59.83
C ALA A 7 16.50 -42.26 58.71
N LEU A 8 15.58 -41.40 58.26
CA LEU A 8 14.73 -41.64 57.09
C LEU A 8 15.57 -41.39 55.82
N LEU A 9 15.94 -42.45 55.12
CA LEU A 9 16.65 -42.36 53.84
C LEU A 9 15.65 -42.03 52.73
N MET A 10 15.50 -40.75 52.38
CA MET A 10 14.78 -40.35 51.17
C MET A 10 15.65 -40.62 49.94
N LEU A 11 15.18 -41.54 49.09
CA LEU A 11 15.79 -41.86 47.81
C LEU A 11 15.46 -40.74 46.80
N VAL A 12 16.33 -39.74 46.67
CA VAL A 12 16.28 -38.76 45.59
C VAL A 12 16.80 -39.43 44.31
N LEU A 13 15.90 -39.88 43.44
CA LEU A 13 16.25 -40.23 42.07
C LEU A 13 16.61 -38.93 41.33
N PRO A 14 17.71 -38.88 40.57
CA PRO A 14 17.95 -37.75 39.68
C PRO A 14 16.84 -37.73 38.62
N MET A 15 15.99 -36.71 38.66
CA MET A 15 15.16 -36.38 37.50
C MET A 15 16.11 -35.86 36.42
N THR A 16 16.42 -36.72 35.44
CA THR A 16 16.92 -36.26 34.15
C THR A 16 15.83 -35.39 33.56
N ALA A 17 16.01 -34.06 33.61
CA ALA A 17 15.26 -33.18 32.75
C ALA A 17 15.56 -33.63 31.31
N ALA A 18 14.60 -34.28 30.65
CA ALA A 18 14.67 -34.49 29.23
C ALA A 18 14.82 -33.09 28.62
N GLY A 19 15.96 -32.80 28.00
CA GLY A 19 16.12 -31.54 27.29
C GLY A 19 15.03 -31.47 26.25
N GLU A 20 14.06 -30.55 26.42
CA GLU A 20 13.08 -30.30 25.38
C GLU A 20 13.87 -29.86 24.14
N VAL A 21 13.75 -30.62 23.05
CA VAL A 21 14.26 -30.18 21.75
C VAL A 21 13.38 -29.01 21.35
N THR A 22 13.86 -27.81 21.60
CA THR A 22 13.18 -26.59 21.15
C THR A 22 13.45 -26.41 19.67
N ASN A 23 12.46 -26.73 18.85
CA ASN A 23 12.51 -26.41 17.44
C ASN A 23 12.16 -24.94 17.28
N ASN A 24 12.94 -24.20 16.50
CA ASN A 24 12.68 -22.80 16.22
C ASN A 24 12.54 -22.56 14.71
N VAL A 25 11.70 -21.60 14.36
CA VAL A 25 11.57 -21.06 13.01
C VAL A 25 11.55 -19.54 13.13
N THR A 26 12.34 -18.87 12.31
CA THR A 26 12.31 -17.41 12.16
C THR A 26 11.52 -17.04 10.91
N VAL A 27 10.53 -16.16 11.05
CA VAL A 27 9.73 -15.66 9.93
C VAL A 27 9.62 -14.15 9.97
N THR A 28 9.80 -13.50 8.82
CA THR A 28 9.38 -12.11 8.61
C THR A 28 8.04 -12.10 7.90
N ILE A 29 7.07 -11.33 8.41
CA ILE A 29 5.70 -11.24 7.89
C ILE A 29 5.37 -9.76 7.71
N GLY A 30 4.98 -9.35 6.49
CA GLY A 30 4.49 -8.00 6.21
C GLY A 30 3.11 -7.72 6.82
N VAL A 31 2.74 -6.44 6.92
CA VAL A 31 1.38 -6.05 7.30
C VAL A 31 0.39 -6.54 6.23
N ASN A 32 -0.71 -7.15 6.67
CA ASN A 32 -1.71 -7.89 5.87
C ASN A 32 -1.16 -9.15 5.19
N GLU A 33 0.03 -9.61 5.57
CA GLU A 33 0.61 -10.88 5.15
C GLU A 33 0.41 -11.95 6.22
N TYR A 34 0.60 -13.21 5.82
CA TYR A 34 0.53 -14.32 6.75
C TYR A 34 1.50 -15.44 6.44
N VAL A 35 1.72 -16.27 7.47
CA VAL A 35 2.33 -17.60 7.34
C VAL A 35 1.45 -18.64 8.01
N VAL A 36 1.50 -19.86 7.48
CA VAL A 36 0.89 -21.04 8.09
C VAL A 36 1.98 -22.02 8.47
N LEU A 37 1.96 -22.48 9.72
CA LEU A 37 2.84 -23.51 10.24
C LEU A 37 2.08 -24.83 10.36
N ASN A 38 2.72 -25.91 9.94
CA ASN A 38 2.24 -27.28 10.09
C ASN A 38 0.78 -27.51 9.60
N ASN A 39 0.35 -26.80 8.55
CA ASN A 39 -1.00 -26.82 7.97
C ASN A 39 -2.12 -26.44 8.96
N ASP A 40 -1.80 -25.73 10.04
CA ASP A 40 -2.76 -25.44 11.10
C ASP A 40 -2.62 -24.01 11.63
N ILE A 41 -1.45 -23.67 12.15
CA ILE A 41 -1.27 -22.41 12.88
C ILE A 41 -1.03 -21.28 11.90
N HIS A 42 -1.98 -20.37 11.83
CA HIS A 42 -1.94 -19.22 10.94
C HIS A 42 -1.60 -17.96 11.75
N LEU A 43 -0.54 -17.25 11.34
CA LEU A 43 -0.13 -15.97 11.91
C LEU A 43 -0.24 -14.91 10.82
N GLU A 44 -1.13 -13.95 11.02
CA GLU A 44 -1.30 -12.80 10.14
C GLU A 44 -0.92 -11.53 10.89
N VAL A 45 -0.03 -10.71 10.33
CA VAL A 45 0.31 -9.41 10.91
C VAL A 45 -0.67 -8.38 10.41
N ARG A 46 -1.38 -7.71 11.32
CA ARG A 46 -2.41 -6.72 10.97
C ARG A 46 -1.94 -5.28 11.12
N ASP A 47 -0.97 -5.04 11.99
CA ASP A 47 -0.39 -3.72 12.24
C ASP A 47 1.01 -3.87 12.85
N VAL A 48 1.87 -2.88 12.65
CA VAL A 48 3.18 -2.78 13.31
C VAL A 48 3.46 -1.34 13.74
N SER A 49 4.14 -1.18 14.88
CA SER A 49 4.71 0.10 15.29
C SER A 49 6.17 -0.07 15.63
N ALA A 50 7.03 0.75 15.02
CA ALA A 50 8.43 0.91 15.41
C ALA A 50 8.68 2.16 16.27
N GLY A 51 7.62 2.90 16.63
CA GLY A 51 7.69 4.12 17.42
C GLY A 51 7.38 3.88 18.90
N GLY A 52 8.29 4.31 19.79
CA GLY A 52 8.13 4.12 21.24
C GLY A 52 8.41 2.69 21.66
N ILE A 53 7.37 1.96 22.09
CA ILE A 53 7.46 0.51 22.36
C ILE A 53 7.07 -0.23 21.10
N SER A 54 8.04 -0.92 20.49
CA SER A 54 7.81 -1.65 19.25
C SER A 54 6.87 -2.84 19.45
N TYR A 55 5.90 -2.98 18.55
CA TYR A 55 4.94 -4.08 18.58
C TYR A 55 4.52 -4.53 17.17
N ALA A 56 3.99 -5.75 17.10
CA ALA A 56 3.20 -6.25 15.99
C ALA A 56 1.84 -6.73 16.51
N GLU A 57 0.75 -6.27 15.91
CA GLU A 57 -0.59 -6.82 16.17
C GLU A 57 -0.78 -8.05 15.26
N VAL A 58 -0.92 -9.22 15.89
CA VAL A 58 -0.94 -10.51 15.20
C VAL A 58 -2.29 -11.18 15.44
N TRP A 59 -2.93 -11.63 14.36
CA TRP A 59 -4.10 -12.50 14.41
C TRP A 59 -3.65 -13.95 14.31
N PHE A 60 -3.76 -14.67 15.42
CA PHE A 60 -3.50 -16.09 15.53
C PHE A 60 -4.78 -16.87 15.27
N ARG A 61 -4.76 -17.86 14.37
CA ARG A 61 -5.90 -18.77 14.15
C ARG A 61 -5.41 -20.18 13.84
N SER A 62 -6.31 -21.14 13.92
CA SER A 62 -6.06 -22.56 13.65
C SER A 62 -6.89 -22.98 12.44
N SER A 63 -6.47 -24.02 11.72
CA SER A 63 -7.31 -24.61 10.67
C SER A 63 -8.62 -25.21 11.22
N GLN A 64 -8.67 -25.48 12.53
CA GLN A 64 -9.87 -25.95 13.25
C GLN A 64 -10.59 -24.84 14.04
N ASP A 65 -10.01 -23.65 14.16
CA ASP A 65 -10.63 -22.47 14.78
C ASP A 65 -10.28 -21.21 13.97
N LEU A 66 -11.21 -20.84 13.10
CA LEU A 66 -11.07 -19.70 12.19
C LEU A 66 -11.38 -18.35 12.85
N VAL A 67 -11.96 -18.33 14.06
CA VAL A 67 -12.22 -17.07 14.78
C VAL A 67 -10.90 -16.52 15.32
N GLY A 68 -10.10 -17.40 15.94
CA GLY A 68 -8.77 -17.07 16.40
C GLY A 68 -8.73 -16.00 17.49
N LYS A 69 -7.55 -15.40 17.68
CA LYS A 69 -7.25 -14.40 18.70
C LYS A 69 -6.32 -13.34 18.14
N ILE A 70 -6.65 -12.07 18.35
CA ILE A 70 -5.75 -10.94 18.06
C ILE A 70 -4.97 -10.62 19.33
N ALA A 71 -3.66 -10.44 19.21
CA ALA A 71 -2.80 -10.00 20.30
C ALA A 71 -1.67 -9.11 19.79
N LYS A 72 -1.27 -8.14 20.61
CA LYS A 72 -0.03 -7.38 20.37
C LYS A 72 1.14 -8.14 20.98
N VAL A 73 2.15 -8.41 20.17
CA VAL A 73 3.43 -8.97 20.59
C VAL A 73 4.43 -7.81 20.63
N TYR A 74 5.13 -7.62 21.75
CA TYR A 74 6.05 -6.50 21.94
C TYR A 74 7.51 -6.97 21.88
N THR A 75 8.40 -6.10 21.36
CA THR A 75 9.83 -6.39 21.34
C THR A 75 10.38 -6.39 22.77
N GLY A 76 11.13 -7.44 23.13
CA GLY A 76 11.75 -7.57 24.45
C GLY A 76 10.81 -8.03 25.58
N ASP A 77 9.55 -8.34 25.26
CA ASP A 77 8.60 -8.92 26.21
C ASP A 77 8.71 -10.45 26.27
N ILE A 78 8.01 -11.07 27.21
CA ILE A 78 7.87 -12.52 27.28
C ILE A 78 7.15 -13.07 26.04
N ALA A 79 7.51 -14.27 25.63
CA ALA A 79 6.94 -14.90 24.45
C ALA A 79 5.40 -15.05 24.58
N THR A 80 4.69 -14.69 23.52
CA THR A 80 3.24 -14.89 23.43
C THR A 80 2.95 -16.35 23.15
N ILE A 81 2.16 -16.99 24.02
CA ILE A 81 1.78 -18.40 23.85
C ILE A 81 0.49 -18.51 23.04
N TYR A 82 0.49 -19.38 22.05
CA TYR A 82 -0.70 -19.79 21.30
C TYR A 82 -0.80 -21.32 21.27
N ILE A 83 -2.03 -21.84 21.44
CA ILE A 83 -2.34 -23.26 21.33
C ILE A 83 -3.40 -23.39 20.24
N SER A 84 -3.09 -24.17 19.20
CA SER A 84 -4.00 -24.38 18.08
C SER A 84 -5.14 -25.33 18.43
N GLY A 85 -6.15 -25.41 17.55
CA GLY A 85 -7.24 -26.38 17.69
C GLY A 85 -6.78 -27.84 17.64
N THR A 86 -5.65 -28.12 16.97
CA THR A 86 -5.01 -29.45 17.00
C THR A 86 -4.19 -29.72 18.27
N GLY A 87 -4.08 -28.74 19.17
CA GLY A 87 -3.35 -28.83 20.43
C GLY A 87 -1.84 -28.56 20.31
N LEU A 88 -1.36 -28.07 19.17
CA LEU A 88 0.04 -27.67 19.02
C LEU A 88 0.28 -26.32 19.72
N LYS A 89 1.17 -26.32 20.72
CA LYS A 89 1.61 -25.11 21.42
C LYS A 89 2.80 -24.49 20.69
N ILE A 90 2.75 -23.18 20.48
CA ILE A 90 3.89 -22.36 20.05
C ILE A 90 4.12 -21.20 21.02
N GLU A 91 5.36 -20.75 21.08
CA GLU A 91 5.77 -19.51 21.77
C GLU A 91 6.34 -18.55 20.73
N VAL A 92 5.82 -17.33 20.71
CA VAL A 92 6.10 -16.35 19.65
C VAL A 92 6.75 -15.12 20.27
N THR A 93 7.98 -14.84 19.85
CA THR A 93 8.74 -13.66 20.27
C THR A 93 8.89 -12.73 19.08
N LEU A 94 8.64 -11.44 19.30
CA LEU A 94 8.91 -10.41 18.30
C LEU A 94 10.39 -10.01 18.37
N ASP A 95 11.13 -10.37 17.33
CA ASP A 95 12.58 -10.15 17.20
C ASP A 95 12.89 -8.75 16.66
N HIS A 96 12.24 -8.36 15.56
CA HIS A 96 12.44 -7.05 14.94
C HIS A 96 11.15 -6.49 14.33
N VAL A 97 11.00 -5.16 14.32
CA VAL A 97 9.91 -4.45 13.64
C VAL A 97 10.47 -3.56 12.54
N PHE A 98 9.93 -3.69 11.34
CA PHE A 98 10.20 -2.85 10.19
C PHE A 98 9.05 -1.85 9.99
N SER A 99 9.19 -0.93 9.04
CA SER A 99 8.14 0.05 8.72
C SER A 99 6.82 -0.59 8.28
N ASN A 100 6.85 -1.79 7.70
CA ASN A 100 5.68 -2.50 7.16
C ASN A 100 5.71 -4.02 7.40
N ALA A 101 6.53 -4.50 8.33
CA ALA A 101 6.70 -5.93 8.58
C ALA A 101 7.21 -6.19 10.00
N ALA A 102 7.12 -7.44 10.44
CA ALA A 102 7.67 -7.90 11.71
C ALA A 102 8.40 -9.24 11.54
N SER A 103 9.57 -9.36 12.18
CA SER A 103 10.34 -10.60 12.30
C SER A 103 10.02 -11.27 13.62
N PHE A 104 9.66 -12.55 13.59
CA PHE A 104 9.34 -13.36 14.75
C PHE A 104 10.27 -14.55 14.85
N VAL A 105 10.64 -14.89 16.09
CA VAL A 105 11.19 -16.20 16.45
C VAL A 105 10.07 -17.01 17.09
N ILE A 106 9.76 -18.16 16.50
CA ILE A 106 8.67 -19.03 16.93
C ILE A 106 9.27 -20.36 17.39
N THR A 107 8.92 -20.82 18.58
CA THR A 107 9.42 -22.07 19.14
C THR A 107 8.30 -23.05 19.47
N SER A 108 8.63 -24.34 19.44
CA SER A 108 7.74 -25.42 19.89
C SER A 108 8.54 -26.66 20.32
N SER A 109 7.90 -27.51 21.12
CA SER A 109 8.42 -28.84 21.47
C SER A 109 8.29 -29.86 20.32
N LYS A 110 7.54 -29.52 19.26
CA LYS A 110 7.48 -30.28 18.00
C LYS A 110 8.16 -29.50 16.89
N GLU A 111 8.61 -30.20 15.86
CA GLU A 111 9.20 -29.58 14.67
C GLU A 111 8.19 -28.67 13.97
N LEU A 112 8.66 -27.50 13.57
CA LEU A 112 7.87 -26.47 12.89
C LEU A 112 8.35 -26.35 11.44
N TYR A 113 7.42 -26.32 10.50
CA TYR A 113 7.69 -26.04 9.11
C TYR A 113 6.61 -25.12 8.56
N VAL A 114 7.04 -24.18 7.72
CA VAL A 114 6.13 -23.28 7.03
C VAL A 114 5.47 -24.04 5.88
N THR A 115 4.15 -24.14 5.92
CA THR A 115 3.35 -24.88 4.93
C THR A 115 2.68 -24.01 3.91
N ASP A 116 2.40 -22.76 4.26
CA ASP A 116 1.84 -21.77 3.35
C ASP A 116 2.29 -20.36 3.76
N ARG A 117 2.33 -19.45 2.80
CA ARG A 117 2.65 -18.03 3.02
C ARG A 117 1.90 -17.20 2.00
N HIS A 118 1.30 -16.11 2.46
CA HIS A 118 0.85 -15.02 1.59
C HIS A 118 1.78 -13.84 1.78
N ALA A 119 2.61 -13.57 0.77
CA ALA A 119 3.24 -12.28 0.63
C ALA A 119 2.21 -11.34 -0.01
N GLY A 120 2.04 -10.14 0.54
CA GLY A 120 1.07 -9.18 0.09
C GLY A 120 1.36 -8.83 -1.37
N GLU A 121 0.31 -8.62 -2.15
CA GLU A 121 0.49 -7.95 -3.44
C GLU A 121 1.07 -6.56 -3.14
N VAL A 122 2.22 -6.26 -3.73
CA VAL A 122 2.74 -4.90 -3.72
C VAL A 122 1.70 -4.05 -4.44
N GLU A 123 0.89 -3.29 -3.69
CA GLU A 123 0.04 -2.26 -4.28
C GLU A 123 0.95 -1.22 -4.92
N THR A 124 1.24 -1.40 -6.21
CA THR A 124 1.86 -0.36 -7.00
C THR A 124 0.79 0.71 -7.22
N GLU A 125 0.85 1.80 -6.47
CA GLU A 125 0.04 2.96 -6.79
C GLU A 125 0.32 3.37 -8.25
N SER A 126 -0.74 3.42 -9.03
CA SER A 126 -0.64 3.77 -10.45
C SER A 126 -0.26 5.25 -10.54
N VAL A 127 0.95 5.55 -11.03
CA VAL A 127 1.34 6.93 -11.30
C VAL A 127 0.36 7.53 -12.31
N THR A 128 -0.36 8.57 -11.91
CA THR A 128 -1.29 9.29 -12.78
C THR A 128 -0.55 10.40 -13.51
N VAL A 129 -0.57 10.36 -14.83
CA VAL A 129 0.08 11.36 -15.70
C VAL A 129 -0.95 11.87 -16.71
N PRO A 130 -1.19 13.20 -16.78
CA PRO A 130 -2.02 13.76 -17.84
C PRO A 130 -1.32 13.68 -19.20
N LYS A 131 -2.11 13.54 -20.26
CA LYS A 131 -1.58 13.55 -21.64
C LYS A 131 -2.57 14.23 -22.57
N LEU A 132 -2.27 15.47 -22.95
CA LEU A 132 -3.15 16.27 -23.79
C LEU A 132 -2.86 16.05 -25.28
N THR A 133 -3.93 15.95 -26.06
CA THR A 133 -3.91 16.00 -27.53
C THR A 133 -4.83 17.12 -28.00
N ILE A 134 -4.37 17.94 -28.93
CA ILE A 134 -5.10 19.12 -29.41
C ILE A 134 -5.37 18.97 -30.91
N THR A 135 -6.61 19.21 -31.32
CA THR A 135 -6.99 19.35 -32.74
C THR A 135 -7.56 20.73 -32.96
N ARG A 136 -7.11 21.41 -34.01
CA ARG A 136 -7.57 22.75 -34.40
C ARG A 136 -8.32 22.69 -35.72
N THR A 137 -9.48 23.35 -35.76
CA THR A 137 -10.25 23.56 -36.99
C THR A 137 -10.57 25.04 -37.15
N ILE A 138 -10.61 25.50 -38.40
CA ILE A 138 -10.93 26.88 -38.78
C ILE A 138 -12.03 26.81 -39.83
N ASP A 139 -13.11 27.56 -39.62
CA ASP A 139 -14.26 27.59 -40.52
C ASP A 139 -14.79 29.04 -40.72
N PRO A 140 -14.86 29.56 -41.97
CA PRO A 140 -14.38 28.94 -43.21
C PRO A 140 -12.85 28.82 -43.28
N ASN A 141 -12.35 27.88 -44.08
CA ASN A 141 -10.91 27.65 -44.27
C ASN A 141 -10.21 28.67 -45.19
N SER A 142 -10.97 29.58 -45.78
CA SER A 142 -10.50 30.75 -46.52
C SER A 142 -11.43 31.92 -46.26
N ALA A 143 -10.86 33.12 -46.19
CA ALA A 143 -11.60 34.34 -45.91
C ALA A 143 -10.84 35.54 -46.45
N GLU A 144 -11.58 36.59 -46.79
CA GLU A 144 -11.05 37.85 -47.28
C GLU A 144 -10.72 38.81 -46.13
N VAL A 145 -9.89 39.83 -46.42
CA VAL A 145 -9.61 40.90 -45.46
C VAL A 145 -10.93 41.57 -45.04
N GLY A 146 -11.10 41.78 -43.74
CA GLY A 146 -12.31 42.30 -43.11
C GLY A 146 -13.29 41.21 -42.63
N GLN A 147 -13.07 39.94 -42.95
CA GLN A 147 -13.90 38.84 -42.48
C GLN A 147 -13.44 38.26 -41.14
N THR A 148 -14.33 37.53 -40.50
CA THR A 148 -14.09 36.78 -39.26
C THR A 148 -14.29 35.30 -39.54
N VAL A 149 -13.37 34.47 -39.09
CA VAL A 149 -13.47 33.01 -39.14
C VAL A 149 -13.50 32.45 -37.73
N LYS A 150 -14.25 31.38 -37.51
CA LYS A 150 -14.33 30.71 -36.21
C LYS A 150 -13.19 29.70 -36.09
N VAL A 151 -12.50 29.73 -34.96
CA VAL A 151 -11.52 28.71 -34.60
C VAL A 151 -12.09 27.85 -33.48
N THR A 152 -11.96 26.53 -33.63
CA THR A 152 -12.30 25.55 -32.60
C THR A 152 -11.06 24.72 -32.24
N LEU A 153 -10.70 24.72 -30.96
CA LEU A 153 -9.70 23.82 -30.39
C LEU A 153 -10.42 22.71 -29.63
N THR A 154 -10.19 21.46 -30.01
CA THR A 154 -10.64 20.28 -29.26
C THR A 154 -9.45 19.68 -28.53
N ILE A 155 -9.48 19.74 -27.20
CA ILE A 155 -8.38 19.33 -26.32
C ILE A 155 -8.85 18.10 -25.55
N LYS A 156 -8.17 16.97 -25.74
CA LYS A 156 -8.50 15.71 -25.07
C LYS A 156 -7.38 15.28 -24.13
N ASN A 157 -7.73 14.95 -22.90
CA ASN A 157 -6.80 14.28 -21.99
C ASN A 157 -6.89 12.76 -22.17
N THR A 158 -5.89 12.21 -22.84
CA THR A 158 -5.71 10.77 -23.08
C THR A 158 -4.90 10.05 -21.99
N GLY A 159 -4.43 10.80 -20.99
CA GLY A 159 -3.72 10.26 -19.83
C GLY A 159 -4.66 9.71 -18.77
N ASN A 160 -4.07 9.17 -17.70
CA ASN A 160 -4.76 8.65 -16.52
C ASN A 160 -4.76 9.62 -15.33
N GLY A 161 -4.11 10.79 -15.46
CA GLY A 161 -4.17 11.89 -14.49
C GLY A 161 -4.92 13.10 -15.02
N THR A 162 -5.46 13.91 -14.11
CA THR A 162 -6.05 15.22 -14.43
C THR A 162 -4.98 16.20 -14.88
N ALA A 163 -5.24 16.95 -15.95
CA ALA A 163 -4.40 18.06 -16.37
C ALA A 163 -4.86 19.32 -15.63
N THR A 164 -3.96 19.97 -14.90
CA THR A 164 -4.21 21.20 -14.15
C THR A 164 -3.29 22.31 -14.61
N ASP A 165 -3.58 23.55 -14.20
CA ASP A 165 -2.76 24.75 -14.49
C ASP A 165 -2.44 24.91 -16.00
N ILE A 166 -3.44 24.64 -16.85
CA ILE A 166 -3.26 24.59 -18.30
C ILE A 166 -3.15 26.02 -18.85
N MET A 167 -2.02 26.32 -19.49
CA MET A 167 -1.78 27.56 -20.22
C MET A 167 -1.95 27.35 -21.72
N LEU A 168 -2.71 28.23 -22.37
CA LEU A 168 -2.89 28.24 -23.82
C LEU A 168 -2.01 29.34 -24.43
N ASP A 169 -0.83 28.95 -24.92
CA ASP A 169 0.03 29.82 -25.72
C ASP A 169 -0.20 29.53 -27.21
N GLU A 170 -1.13 30.28 -27.80
CA GLU A 170 -1.36 30.21 -29.23
C GLU A 170 -0.65 31.37 -29.94
N GLY A 171 0.29 31.04 -30.82
CA GLY A 171 1.10 32.04 -31.53
C GLY A 171 0.30 33.00 -32.42
N THR A 172 0.88 34.18 -32.64
CA THR A 172 0.29 35.24 -33.47
C THR A 172 0.33 34.89 -34.96
N ILE A 173 -0.78 35.06 -35.65
CA ILE A 173 -0.84 34.98 -37.12
C ILE A 173 -0.86 36.42 -37.64
N ALA A 174 0.02 36.75 -38.60
CA ALA A 174 0.13 38.10 -39.14
C ALA A 174 -1.22 38.59 -39.71
N LYS A 175 -1.54 39.87 -39.50
CA LYS A 175 -2.79 40.50 -39.96
C LYS A 175 -4.05 39.84 -39.40
N THR A 176 -3.98 39.29 -38.20
CA THR A 176 -5.14 38.73 -37.51
C THR A 176 -5.23 39.17 -36.07
N TYR A 177 -6.45 39.13 -35.52
CA TYR A 177 -6.74 39.34 -34.11
C TYR A 177 -7.61 38.19 -33.59
N LYS A 178 -7.29 37.69 -32.40
CA LYS A 178 -8.00 36.59 -31.75
C LYS A 178 -8.95 37.14 -30.69
N ASP A 179 -10.22 37.24 -31.03
CA ASP A 179 -11.26 37.72 -30.14
C ASP A 179 -11.83 36.56 -29.33
N GLY A 180 -11.70 36.62 -28.00
CA GLY A 180 -12.18 35.58 -27.10
C GLY A 180 -11.25 34.37 -26.92
N CYS A 181 -10.01 34.40 -27.41
CA CYS A 181 -9.04 33.34 -27.13
C CYS A 181 -8.56 33.43 -25.66
N PRO A 182 -8.80 32.42 -24.81
CA PRO A 182 -8.35 32.47 -23.41
C PRO A 182 -6.84 32.22 -23.30
N SER A 183 -6.23 32.71 -22.23
CA SER A 183 -4.83 32.41 -21.88
C SER A 183 -4.68 31.18 -20.97
N THR A 184 -5.77 30.74 -20.35
CA THR A 184 -5.84 29.60 -19.43
C THR A 184 -7.05 28.72 -19.75
N ILE A 185 -6.94 27.43 -19.47
CA ILE A 185 -8.04 26.46 -19.65
C ILE A 185 -8.30 25.78 -18.31
N ASP A 186 -9.57 25.47 -18.03
CA ASP A 186 -9.98 24.72 -16.84
C ASP A 186 -9.37 23.31 -16.81
N ASP A 187 -9.32 22.73 -15.62
CA ASP A 187 -8.77 21.39 -15.42
C ASP A 187 -9.49 20.35 -16.30
N ILE A 188 -8.71 19.55 -17.02
CA ILE A 188 -9.26 18.49 -17.88
C ILE A 188 -9.00 17.14 -17.21
N SER A 189 -10.06 16.58 -16.63
CA SER A 189 -10.04 15.25 -16.03
C SER A 189 -9.56 14.17 -17.02
N ALA A 190 -8.99 13.07 -16.51
CA ALA A 190 -8.58 11.94 -17.35
C ALA A 190 -9.74 11.44 -18.23
N GLY A 191 -9.48 11.27 -19.53
CA GLY A 191 -10.49 10.87 -20.52
C GLY A 191 -11.43 11.98 -21.00
N ALA A 192 -11.46 13.14 -20.33
CA ALA A 192 -12.33 14.25 -20.70
C ALA A 192 -11.84 14.99 -21.97
N THR A 193 -12.76 15.73 -22.59
CA THR A 193 -12.49 16.57 -23.76
C THR A 193 -13.10 17.94 -23.54
N GLU A 194 -12.28 18.96 -23.72
CA GLU A 194 -12.67 20.37 -23.64
C GLU A 194 -12.69 21.00 -25.04
N ARG A 195 -13.61 21.95 -25.25
CA ARG A 195 -13.72 22.68 -26.53
C ARG A 195 -13.65 24.17 -26.29
N ILE A 196 -12.62 24.78 -26.88
CA ILE A 196 -12.45 26.23 -26.88
C ILE A 196 -12.81 26.76 -28.25
N GLU A 197 -13.66 27.78 -28.29
CA GLU A 197 -13.98 28.53 -29.50
C GLU A 197 -13.61 29.99 -29.34
N TYR A 198 -13.03 30.56 -30.39
CA TYR A 198 -12.76 31.98 -30.46
C TYR A 198 -12.85 32.47 -31.92
N ASP A 199 -13.01 33.77 -32.10
CA ASP A 199 -13.12 34.39 -33.40
C ASP A 199 -11.76 34.93 -33.87
N LEU A 200 -11.35 34.54 -35.08
CA LEU A 200 -10.15 35.05 -35.72
C LEU A 200 -10.55 36.07 -36.78
N LYS A 201 -10.29 37.34 -36.50
CA LYS A 201 -10.60 38.48 -37.38
C LYS A 201 -9.41 38.79 -38.29
N ILE A 202 -9.64 39.00 -39.58
CA ILE A 202 -8.59 39.16 -40.61
C ILE A 202 -8.51 40.61 -41.07
N GLY A 203 -7.33 41.23 -41.00
CA GLY A 203 -7.07 42.56 -41.57
C GLY A 203 -5.93 43.34 -40.91
N ASP A 204 -5.59 44.48 -41.52
CA ASP A 204 -4.48 45.34 -41.10
C ASP A 204 -4.86 46.28 -39.93
N ASP A 205 -6.15 46.59 -39.75
CA ASP A 205 -6.69 47.50 -38.72
C ASP A 205 -7.48 46.79 -37.60
N VAL A 206 -7.30 45.47 -37.45
CA VAL A 206 -8.08 44.71 -36.47
C VAL A 206 -7.50 44.90 -35.07
N GLN A 207 -8.18 45.73 -34.27
CA GLN A 207 -7.88 45.99 -32.86
C GLN A 207 -8.97 45.37 -31.95
N PRO A 208 -8.69 45.14 -30.66
CA PRO A 208 -9.73 44.86 -29.67
C PRO A 208 -10.84 45.92 -29.76
N GLY A 209 -12.10 45.49 -29.79
CA GLY A 209 -13.23 46.41 -29.65
C GLY A 209 -13.15 47.14 -28.31
N THR A 210 -13.41 48.44 -28.32
CA THR A 210 -13.39 49.32 -27.14
C THR A 210 -14.51 49.00 -26.16
#